data_AF-A0A8T3MM24-F1
#
_entry.id   AF-A0A8T3MM24-F1
#
_cell.length_a   1.000
_cell.length_b   1.000
_cell.length_c   1.000
_cell.angle_alpha   90.00
_cell.angle_beta   90.00
_cell.angle_gamma   90.00
#
_symmetry.space_group_name_H-M   'P 1'
#
loop_
_entity.id
_entity.type
_entity.pdbx_description
1 polymer ?
#
loop_
_entity_poly.entity_id
_entity_poly.type
_entity_poly.pdbx_seq_one_letter_code
_entity_poly.pdbx_strand_id
1 'polypeptide(L)' 'VPDRITIFRRPIERMTTSPRRQADIVRDTVVHEVAHHFGISDERLGELGLGDAD' A
#
# COMPACT_ATOMS: atom_id res chain seq x y z
N VAL A 1 3.43 -7.03 -21.79
CA VAL A 1 2.90 -7.73 -20.59
C VAL A 1 2.70 -6.66 -19.53
N PRO A 2 1.62 -6.64 -18.74
CA PRO A 2 1.46 -5.61 -17.71
C PRO A 2 2.50 -5.75 -16.60
N ASP A 3 2.84 -4.61 -15.97
CA ASP A 3 3.62 -4.57 -14.74
C ASP A 3 2.86 -5.26 -13.60
N ARG A 4 3.60 -5.74 -12.60
CA ARG A 4 3.05 -6.58 -11.53
C ARG A 4 3.50 -6.09 -10.16
N ILE A 5 2.53 -5.97 -9.25
CA ILE A 5 2.77 -5.76 -7.82
C ILE A 5 2.48 -7.08 -7.11
N THR A 6 3.40 -7.54 -6.27
CA THR A 6 3.26 -8.80 -5.52
C THR A 6 2.92 -8.50 -4.07
N ILE A 7 1.78 -8.99 -3.60
CA ILE A 7 1.31 -8.80 -2.22
C ILE A 7 1.51 -10.08 -1.41
N PHE A 8 2.16 -9.96 -0.26
CA PHE A 8 2.37 -11.08 0.66
C PHE A 8 1.25 -11.13 1.71
N ARG A 9 0.33 -12.10 1.57
CA ARG A 9 -0.84 -12.24 2.44
C ARG A 9 -0.49 -12.47 3.92
N ARG A 10 0.45 -13.38 4.22
CA ARG A 10 0.77 -13.77 5.60
C ARG A 10 1.27 -12.60 6.48
N PRO A 11 2.17 -11.71 6.00
CA PRO A 11 2.49 -10.48 6.73
C PRO A 11 1.27 -9.66 7.13
N ILE A 12 0.34 -9.42 6.19
CA ILE A 12 -0.86 -8.61 6.42
C ILE A 12 -1.79 -9.27 7.44
N GLU A 13 -2.01 -10.58 7.34
CA GLU A 13 -2.79 -11.37 8.30
C GLU A 13 -2.20 -11.34 9.72
N ARG A 14 -0.86 -11.21 9.85
CA ARG A 14 -0.19 -11.09 11.16
C ARG A 14 -0.39 -9.71 11.79
N MET A 15 -0.66 -8.67 11.00
CA MET A 15 -0.89 -7.31 11.50
C MET A 15 -2.31 -7.13 12.02
N THR A 16 -3.29 -7.83 11.44
CA THR A 16 -4.70 -7.70 11.85
C THR A 16 -5.56 -8.88 11.41
N THR A 17 -6.55 -9.22 12.24
CA THR A 17 -7.58 -10.22 11.93
C THR A 17 -8.80 -9.63 11.23
N SER A 18 -8.90 -8.30 11.10
CA SER A 18 -10.03 -7.62 10.47
C SER A 18 -9.90 -7.62 8.94
N PRO A 19 -10.82 -8.25 8.19
CA PRO A 19 -10.75 -8.26 6.72
C PRO A 19 -10.80 -6.85 6.11
N ARG A 20 -11.51 -5.92 6.76
CA ARG A 20 -11.55 -4.52 6.33
C ARG A 20 -10.17 -3.88 6.43
N ARG A 21 -9.52 -4.02 7.60
CA ARG A 21 -8.19 -3.47 7.82
C ARG A 21 -7.13 -4.14 6.95
N GLN A 22 -7.28 -5.44 6.64
CA GLN A 22 -6.42 -6.12 5.68
C GLN A 22 -6.57 -5.52 4.26
N ALA A 23 -7.79 -5.22 3.83
CA ALA A 23 -8.03 -4.57 2.54
C ALA A 23 -7.43 -3.16 2.49
N ASP A 24 -7.51 -2.40 3.58
CA ASP A 24 -6.87 -1.08 3.70
C ASP A 24 -5.34 -1.20 3.54
N ILE A 25 -4.70 -2.13 4.27
CA ILE A 25 -3.24 -2.38 4.15
C ILE A 25 -2.85 -2.76 2.71
N VAL A 26 -3.64 -3.62 2.05
CA VAL A 26 -3.39 -3.99 0.64
C VAL A 26 -3.48 -2.77 -0.26
N ARG A 27 -4.52 -1.94 -0.08
CA ARG A 27 -4.73 -0.72 -0.87
C ARG A 27 -3.54 0.22 -0.70
N ASP A 28 -3.11 0.46 0.53
CA ASP A 28 -2.01 1.37 0.84
C ASP A 28 -0.73 0.85 0.22
N THR A 29 -0.40 -0.44 0.40
CA THR A 29 0.76 -1.08 -0.24
C THR A 29 0.76 -0.86 -1.76
N VAL A 30 -0.37 -1.09 -2.44
CA VAL A 30 -0.47 -0.90 -3.90
C VAL A 30 -0.27 0.57 -4.29
N VAL A 31 -0.85 1.51 -3.55
CA VAL A 31 -0.70 2.95 -3.82
C VAL A 31 0.76 3.38 -3.68
N HIS A 32 1.47 2.93 -2.63
CA HIS A 32 2.89 3.22 -2.43
C HIS A 32 3.74 2.74 -3.62
N GLU A 33 3.58 1.47 -3.99
CA GLU A 33 4.38 0.88 -5.07
C GLU A 33 4.09 1.52 -6.44
N VAL A 34 2.83 1.88 -6.71
CA VAL A 34 2.46 2.63 -7.92
C VAL A 34 3.10 4.02 -7.92
N ALA A 35 3.03 4.72 -6.79
CA ALA A 35 3.61 6.06 -6.65
C ALA A 35 5.13 6.05 -6.86
N HIS A 36 5.83 5.12 -6.21
CA HIS A 36 7.28 4.96 -6.38
C HIS A 36 7.66 4.61 -7.81
N HIS A 37 6.88 3.75 -8.48
CA HIS A 37 7.09 3.44 -9.90
C HIS A 37 7.03 4.68 -10.79
N PHE A 38 6.20 5.67 -10.46
CA PHE A 38 6.09 6.95 -11.16
C PHE A 38 7.00 8.07 -10.60
N GLY A 39 7.89 7.77 -9.66
CA GLY A 39 8.83 8.73 -9.10
C GLY A 39 8.21 9.69 -8.07
N ILE A 40 7.08 9.33 -7.47
CA ILE A 40 6.45 10.10 -6.39
C ILE A 40 7.07 9.65 -5.05
N SER A 41 7.49 10.60 -4.22
CA SER A 41 8.07 10.34 -2.90
C SER A 41 7.01 10.11 -1.83
N ASP A 42 7.42 9.52 -0.70
CA ASP A 42 6.55 9.34 0.48
C ASP A 42 6.04 10.68 1.04
N GLU A 43 6.90 11.70 1.05
CA GLU A 43 6.51 13.06 1.43
C GLU A 43 5.35 13.58 0.57
N ARG A 44 5.45 13.38 -0.75
CA ARG A 44 4.41 13.79 -1.69
C ARG A 44 3.13 12.96 -1.56
N LEU A 45 3.25 11.68 -1.21
CA LEU A 45 2.09 10.83 -0.90
C LEU A 45 1.34 11.36 0.34
N GLY A 46 2.07 11.68 1.41
CA GLY A 46 1.51 12.26 2.63
C GLY A 46 0.78 13.59 2.36
N GLU A 47 1.34 14.47 1.53
CA GLU A 47 0.68 15.71 1.10
C GLU A 47 -0.65 15.47 0.36
N LEU A 48 -0.77 14.35 -0.34
CA LEU A 48 -1.98 13.96 -1.07
C LEU A 48 -3.01 13.24 -0.19
N GLY A 49 -2.69 13.01 1.09
CA GLY A 49 -3.52 12.20 1.99
C GLY A 49 -3.58 10.73 1.58
N LEU A 50 -2.53 10.25 0.92
CA LEU A 50 -2.39 8.87 0.46
C LEU A 50 -1.18 8.25 1.15
N GLY A 51 -1.28 6.98 1.52
CA GLY A 51 -0.18 6.22 2.10
C GLY A 51 -0.38 5.87 3.57
N ASP A 52 0.70 5.49 4.24
CA ASP A 52 0.73 5.01 5.63
C ASP A 52 0.29 6.13 6.59
N ALA A 53 -1.03 6.32 6.75
CA ALA A 53 -1.58 7.12 7.81
C ALA A 53 -1.46 6.33 9.12
N ASP A 54 -0.50 6.71 9.95
CA ASP A 54 -0.52 6.39 11.39
C ASP A 54 -1.78 6.96 12.06
#